data_AF-A0A2W4LK65-F1
#
_entry.id   AF-A0A2W4LK65-F1
#
_cell.length_a   1.000
_cell.length_b   1.000
_cell.length_c   1.000
_cell.angle_alpha   90.00
_cell.angle_beta   90.00
_cell.angle_gamma   90.00
#
_symmetry.space_group_name_H-M   'P 1'
#
loop_
_entity.id
_entity.type
_entity.pdbx_description
1 polymer ?
#
loop_
_entity_poly.entity_id
_entity_poly.type
_entity_poly.pdbx_seq_one_letter_code
_entity_poly.pdbx_strand_id
1 'polypeptide(L)'
;MALAGGGGGHLAVYQGLAAAIAEGRQPRCNGREGTMSLELANAVIYSSLTERPVTLPLDRGAYSELLADLRAGKRRLADGATS
;
A
#
# COMPACT_ATOMS: atom_id res chain seq x y z
N MET A 1 29.11 6.40 -5.61
CA MET A 1 28.02 7.38 -5.42
C MET A 1 27.19 6.92 -4.23
N ALA A 2 27.40 7.52 -3.05
CA ALA A 2 26.72 7.13 -1.82
C ALA A 2 25.31 7.73 -1.80
N LEU A 3 24.28 6.90 -1.58
CA LEU A 3 22.93 7.37 -1.29
C LEU A 3 22.96 8.03 0.08
N ALA A 4 22.79 9.36 0.14
CA ALA A 4 22.72 10.09 1.39
C ALA A 4 21.49 9.62 2.21
N GLY A 5 21.74 8.77 3.21
CA GLY A 5 20.72 8.16 4.07
C GLY A 5 20.06 9.11 5.08
N GLY A 6 19.90 10.39 4.74
CA GLY A 6 19.50 11.42 5.71
C GLY A 6 18.03 11.81 5.75
N GLY A 7 17.17 11.31 4.85
CA GLY A 7 15.81 11.84 4.67
C GLY A 7 14.70 10.81 4.53
N GLY A 8 14.92 9.56 4.96
CA GLY A 8 13.98 8.44 4.77
C GLY A 8 13.25 7.98 6.03
N GLY A 9 13.60 8.49 7.21
CA GLY A 9 12.95 8.10 8.46
C GLY A 9 11.52 8.65 8.58
N HIS A 10 10.66 7.96 9.34
CA HIS A 10 9.26 8.38 9.55
C HIS A 10 9.13 9.85 9.99
N LEU A 11 9.98 10.30 10.93
CA LEU A 11 9.98 11.69 11.40
C LEU A 11 10.25 12.69 10.27
N ALA A 12 11.23 12.42 9.41
CA ALA A 12 11.58 13.29 8.29
C ALA A 12 10.44 13.37 7.26
N VAL A 13 9.71 12.26 7.05
CA VAL A 13 8.52 12.24 6.19
C VAL A 13 7.41 13.12 6.75
N TYR A 14 7.11 13.01 8.05
CA TYR A 14 6.08 13.84 8.69
C TYR A 14 6.44 15.32 8.69
N GLN A 15 7.68 15.67 9.02
CA GLN A 15 8.16 17.06 8.97
C GLN A 15 8.10 17.63 7.55
N GLY A 16 8.49 16.83 6.54
CA GLY A 16 8.42 17.22 5.14
C GLY A 16 7.00 17.50 4.66
N LEU A 17 6.02 16.73 5.12
CA LEU A 17 4.59 16.95 4.85
C LEU A 17 4.08 18.21 5.56
N ALA A 18 4.39 18.39 6.84
CA ALA A 18 3.96 19.57 7.60
C ALA A 18 4.48 20.88 6.97
N ALA A 19 5.75 20.89 6.56
CA ALA A 19 6.34 22.02 5.83
C ALA A 19 5.65 22.24 4.48
N ALA A 20 5.34 21.17 3.73
CA ALA A 20 4.65 21.28 2.45
C ALA A 20 3.27 21.96 2.58
N ILE A 21 2.54 21.62 3.64
CA ILE A 21 1.25 22.24 3.97
C ILE A 21 1.44 23.72 4.33
N ALA A 22 2.39 24.05 5.21
CA ALA A 22 2.62 25.41 5.66
C ALA A 22 3.08 26.35 4.52
N GLU A 23 3.87 25.83 3.59
CA GLU A 23 4.44 26.56 2.47
C GLU A 23 3.57 26.53 1.20
N GLY A 24 2.48 25.74 1.19
CA GLY A 24 1.62 25.57 0.02
C GLY A 24 2.30 24.89 -1.17
N ARG A 25 3.37 24.11 -0.94
CA ARG A 25 4.11 23.38 -1.97
C ARG A 25 3.68 21.92 -2.05
N GLN A 26 4.05 21.24 -3.13
CA GLN A 26 3.83 19.79 -3.25
C GLN A 26 4.69 19.02 -2.21
N PRO A 27 4.11 18.02 -1.52
CA PRO A 27 4.88 17.10 -0.70
C PRO A 27 5.73 16.17 -1.59
N ARG A 28 6.64 15.42 -0.97
CA ARG A 28 7.52 14.46 -1.66
C ARG A 28 6.77 13.38 -2.44
N CYS A 29 5.61 12.97 -1.91
CA CYS A 29 4.69 12.02 -2.52
C CYS A 29 3.27 12.54 -2.27
N ASN A 30 2.49 12.68 -3.33
CA ASN A 30 1.09 13.09 -3.24
C ASN A 30 0.15 11.88 -3.14
N GLY A 31 -1.13 12.14 -2.90
CA GLY A 31 -2.14 11.07 -2.75
C GLY A 31 -2.24 10.15 -3.97
N ARG A 32 -2.12 10.70 -5.19
CA ARG A 32 -2.18 9.91 -6.43
C ARG A 32 -0.99 8.96 -6.54
N GLU A 33 0.21 9.43 -6.23
CA GLU A 33 1.41 8.59 -6.20
C GLU A 33 1.29 7.49 -5.14
N GLY A 34 0.78 7.85 -3.96
CA GLY A 34 0.52 6.89 -2.87
C GLY A 34 -0.46 5.78 -3.24
N THR A 35 -1.42 6.04 -4.15
CA THR A 35 -2.34 4.98 -4.61
C THR A 35 -1.65 3.84 -5.35
N MET A 36 -0.50 4.07 -5.99
CA MET A 36 0.21 3.02 -6.73
C MET A 36 0.75 1.94 -5.79
N SER A 37 1.33 2.33 -4.66
CA SER A 37 1.80 1.39 -3.64
C SER A 37 0.64 0.63 -2.99
N LEU A 38 -0.48 1.32 -2.75
CA LEU A 38 -1.68 0.69 -2.22
C LEU A 38 -2.28 -0.34 -3.18
N GLU A 39 -2.32 -0.01 -4.48
CA GLU A 39 -2.78 -0.91 -5.54
C GLU A 39 -1.94 -2.18 -5.59
N LEU A 40 -0.61 -2.04 -5.54
CA LEU A 40 0.29 -3.18 -5.52
C LEU A 40 0.09 -4.04 -4.26
N ALA A 41 -0.05 -3.42 -3.09
CA ALA A 41 -0.31 -4.15 -1.84
C ALA A 41 -1.64 -4.92 -1.91
N ASN A 42 -2.70 -4.30 -2.44
CA ASN A 42 -4.00 -4.94 -2.65
C ASN A 42 -3.89 -6.13 -3.60
N ALA A 43 -3.13 -5.99 -4.69
CA ALA A 43 -2.88 -7.05 -5.66
C ALA A 43 -2.12 -8.24 -5.05
N VAL A 44 -1.12 -7.99 -4.20
CA VAL A 44 -0.38 -9.05 -3.47
C VAL A 44 -1.32 -9.79 -2.51
N ILE A 45 -2.12 -9.06 -1.74
CA ILE A 45 -3.11 -9.65 -0.81
C ILE A 45 -4.12 -10.52 -1.58
N TYR A 46 -4.67 -9.99 -2.68
CA TYR A 46 -5.65 -10.70 -3.49
C TYR A 46 -5.05 -11.95 -4.13
N SER A 47 -3.86 -11.83 -4.74
CA SER A 47 -3.13 -12.95 -5.32
C SER A 47 -2.87 -14.04 -4.28
N SER A 48 -2.39 -13.68 -3.09
CA SER A 48 -2.12 -14.63 -2.01
C SER A 48 -3.38 -15.37 -1.52
N LEU A 49 -4.54 -14.71 -1.50
CA LEU A 49 -5.79 -15.29 -1.01
C LEU A 49 -6.57 -16.06 -2.07
N THR A 50 -6.25 -15.86 -3.34
CA THR A 50 -6.89 -16.53 -4.48
C THR A 50 -5.99 -17.54 -5.18
N GLU A 51 -4.70 -17.57 -4.80
CA GLU A 51 -3.64 -18.40 -5.38
C GLU A 51 -3.54 -18.24 -6.91
N ARG A 52 -3.76 -17.01 -7.40
CA ARG A 52 -3.82 -16.71 -8.83
C ARG A 52 -2.98 -15.47 -9.17
N PRO A 53 -2.25 -15.50 -10.31
CA PRO A 53 -1.67 -14.29 -10.87
C PRO A 53 -2.74 -13.22 -11.11
N VAL A 54 -2.38 -11.96 -10.92
CA VAL A 54 -3.25 -10.80 -11.14
C VAL A 54 -2.61 -9.84 -12.12
N THR A 55 -3.44 -9.11 -12.86
CA THR A 55 -3.04 -7.99 -13.70
C THR A 55 -3.44 -6.68 -13.05
N LEU A 56 -2.66 -5.62 -13.31
CA LEU A 56 -2.96 -4.28 -12.83
C LEU A 56 -3.60 -3.45 -13.95
N PRO A 57 -4.58 -2.57 -13.64
CA PRO A 57 -5.18 -2.37 -12.32
C PRO A 57 -6.08 -3.56 -11.91
N LEU A 58 -6.17 -3.80 -10.60
CA LEU A 58 -6.97 -4.87 -10.01
C LEU A 58 -8.46 -4.59 -10.22
N ASP A 59 -9.24 -5.66 -10.36
CA ASP A 59 -10.70 -5.57 -10.35
C ASP A 59 -11.18 -5.09 -8.97
N ARG A 60 -11.77 -3.89 -8.93
CA ARG A 60 -12.25 -3.27 -7.71
C ARG A 60 -13.45 -3.98 -7.10
N GLY A 61 -14.31 -4.58 -7.92
CA GLY A 61 -15.48 -5.33 -7.46
C GLY A 61 -15.03 -6.61 -6.76
N ALA A 62 -14.18 -7.39 -7.42
CA ALA A 62 -13.63 -8.62 -6.88
C ALA A 62 -12.83 -8.37 -5.58
N TYR A 63 -12.04 -7.29 -5.53
CA TYR A 63 -11.33 -6.94 -4.29
C TYR A 63 -12.29 -6.49 -3.16
N SER A 64 -13.37 -5.78 -3.49
CA SER A 64 -14.37 -5.37 -2.50
C SER A 64 -15.12 -6.56 -1.90
N GLU A 65 -15.44 -7.56 -2.71
CA GLU A 65 -16.02 -8.83 -2.25
C GLU A 65 -15.05 -9.58 -1.32
N LEU A 66 -13.77 -9.65 -1.69
CA LEU A 66 -12.74 -10.23 -0.84
C LEU A 66 -12.64 -9.52 0.52
N LEU A 67 -12.68 -8.19 0.54
CA LEU A 67 -12.69 -7.41 1.79
C LEU A 67 -13.92 -7.69 2.64
N ALA A 68 -15.09 -7.90 2.03
CA ALA A 68 -16.31 -8.28 2.74
C ALA A 68 -16.17 -9.67 3.39
N ASP A 69 -15.57 -10.64 2.68
CA ASP A 69 -15.29 -11.97 3.21
C ASP A 69 -14.30 -11.94 4.39
N LEU A 70 -13.24 -11.15 4.29
CA LEU A 70 -12.25 -10.96 5.36
C LEU A 70 -12.88 -10.33 6.62
N ARG A 71 -13.71 -9.30 6.45
CA ARG A 71 -14.45 -8.66 7.56
C ARG A 71 -15.42 -9.62 8.24
N ALA A 72 -16.06 -10.49 7.44
CA ALA A 72 -16.97 -11.51 7.93
C ALA A 72 -16.26 -12.76 8.49
N GLY A 73 -14.92 -12.82 8.43
CA GLY A 73 -14.14 -13.97 8.88
C GLY A 73 -14.30 -15.24 8.01
N LYS A 74 -14.88 -15.12 6.82
CA LYS A 74 -15.10 -16.24 5.88
C LYS A 74 -13.80 -16.68 5.20
N ARG A 75 -12.82 -15.80 5.18
CA ARG A 75 -11.48 -16.03 4.64
C ARG A 75 -10.45 -15.51 5.63
N ARG A 76 -9.27 -16.12 5.65
CA ARG A 76 -8.14 -15.72 6.49
C ARG A 76 -6.89 -15.65 5.61
N LEU A 77 -6.04 -14.67 5.87
CA LEU A 77 -4.67 -14.70 5.35
C LEU A 77 -4.00 -15.95 5.91
N ALA A 78 -3.30 -16.70 5.06
CA ALA A 78 -2.53 -17.84 5.53
C ALA A 78 -1.54 -17.36 6.61
N ASP A 79 -1.46 -18.08 7.72
CA ASP A 79 -0.47 -17.80 8.76
C ASP A 79 0.92 -18.07 8.15
N GLY A 80 1.71 -17.02 7.98
CA GLY A 80 3.09 -17.17 7.53
C GLY A 80 3.90 -17.97 8.55
N ALA A 81 4.47 -19.09 8.12
CA ALA A 81 5.41 -19.99 8.82
C ALA A 81 4.83 -21.25 9.50
N THR A 82 4.64 -22.30 8.70
CA THR A 82 5.21 -23.62 9.01
C THR A 82 5.80 -24.22 7.75
N SER A 83 7.10 -24.01 7.55
CA SER A 83 8.03 -24.86 6.80
C SER A 83 9.40 -24.66 7.40
#